data_AF-X1W126-F1
#
_entry.id   AF-X1W126-F1
#
_cell.length_a   1.000
_cell.length_b   1.000
_cell.length_c   1.000
_cell.angle_alpha   90.00
_cell.angle_beta   90.00
_cell.angle_gamma   90.00
#
_symmetry.space_group_name_H-M   'P 1'
#
loop_
_entity.id
_entity.type
_entity.pdbx_description
1 polymer ?
#
loop_
_entity_poly.entity_id
_entity_poly.type
_entity_poly.pdbx_seq_one_letter_code
_entity_poly.pdbx_strand_id
1 'polypeptide(L)'
;IAPASISFPFSTQGITRQGNTLFHNGKQVVILARPHAVDAEGTERDVDISFSGGEVTLSLDTSGLVFPIDVDPTELVVQPPAKDTDLQEIAPDGNHGYLIELWLNNGANAAQRPILEFDISELPGGATIISASLELYYYSYTLFDPDGLTIWAYKLTRTDWVELQATWNSYKTGSAWTAAGGDYVTSDPAGGSTTFPADYGWMTWNVLAIAQDAYDGSNPAE
;
A
#
# COMPACT_ATOMS: atom_id res chain seq x y z
N ILE A 1 -36.06 10.76 -0.77
CA ILE A 1 -35.04 10.54 -1.80
C ILE A 1 -33.83 11.35 -1.35
N ALA A 2 -32.76 10.70 -0.91
CA ALA A 2 -31.53 11.39 -0.58
C ALA A 2 -30.90 11.95 -1.88
N PRO A 3 -30.17 13.07 -1.82
CA PRO A 3 -29.51 13.62 -3.01
C PRO A 3 -28.48 12.61 -3.56
N ALA A 4 -28.55 12.32 -4.86
CA ALA A 4 -27.63 11.43 -5.56
C ALA A 4 -26.32 12.13 -5.99
N SER A 5 -26.23 13.45 -5.76
CA SER A 5 -25.05 14.23 -6.09
C SER A 5 -24.91 15.44 -5.18
N ILE A 6 -23.66 15.86 -4.96
CA ILE A 6 -23.31 17.13 -4.30
C ILE A 6 -22.36 17.89 -5.23
N SER A 7 -22.69 19.15 -5.50
CA SER A 7 -21.90 20.02 -6.37
C SER A 7 -21.34 21.18 -5.57
N PHE A 8 -20.05 21.46 -5.78
CA PHE A 8 -19.34 22.57 -5.17
C PHE A 8 -18.78 23.48 -6.26
N PRO A 9 -18.98 24.81 -6.18
CA PRO A 9 -18.33 25.72 -7.10
C PRO A 9 -16.81 25.67 -6.86
N PHE A 10 -16.03 25.61 -7.94
CA PHE A 10 -14.57 25.67 -7.87
C PHE A 10 -14.04 26.73 -8.84
N SER A 11 -13.05 27.51 -8.38
CA SER A 11 -12.35 28.49 -9.19
C SER A 11 -10.89 28.11 -9.26
N THR A 12 -10.41 27.79 -10.46
CA THR A 12 -9.00 27.48 -10.71
C THR A 12 -8.26 28.75 -11.17
N GLN A 13 -7.99 29.68 -10.27
CA GLN A 13 -7.09 30.78 -10.63
C GLN A 13 -5.66 30.24 -10.78
N GLY A 14 -5.16 30.21 -12.01
CA GLY A 14 -3.82 29.72 -12.32
C GLY A 14 -3.64 28.21 -12.18
N ILE A 15 -4.71 27.44 -12.00
CA ILE A 15 -4.66 25.97 -11.91
C ILE A 15 -5.23 25.37 -13.19
N THR A 16 -4.54 24.40 -13.78
CA THR A 16 -5.03 23.58 -14.90
C THR A 16 -5.27 22.15 -14.43
N ARG A 17 -6.16 21.42 -15.11
CA ARG A 17 -6.51 20.02 -14.75
C ARG A 17 -6.18 19.09 -15.91
N GLN A 18 -5.64 17.92 -15.59
CA GLN A 18 -5.54 16.78 -16.50
C GLN A 18 -5.96 15.50 -15.76
N GLY A 19 -7.03 14.85 -16.22
CA GLY A 19 -7.59 13.70 -15.50
C GLY A 19 -7.93 14.09 -14.05
N ASN A 20 -7.46 13.34 -13.07
CA ASN A 20 -7.71 13.62 -11.66
C ASN A 20 -6.68 14.57 -11.02
N THR A 21 -5.75 15.11 -11.80
CA THR A 21 -4.63 15.90 -11.29
C THR A 21 -4.80 17.38 -11.60
N LEU A 22 -4.52 18.23 -10.62
CA LEU A 22 -4.45 19.69 -10.73
C LEU A 22 -2.99 20.14 -10.79
N PHE A 23 -2.71 21.13 -11.63
CA PHE A 23 -1.39 21.69 -11.90
C PHE A 23 -1.40 23.20 -11.72
N HIS A 24 -0.35 23.76 -11.13
CA HIS A 24 -0.09 25.19 -11.12
C HIS A 24 1.26 25.46 -11.81
N ASN A 25 1.27 26.30 -12.84
CA ASN A 25 2.46 26.58 -13.67
C ASN A 25 3.17 25.31 -14.18
N GLY A 26 2.40 24.26 -14.50
CA GLY A 26 2.92 22.98 -14.98
C GLY A 26 3.45 22.04 -13.90
N LYS A 27 3.46 22.42 -12.62
CA LYS A 27 3.77 21.55 -11.49
C LYS A 27 2.48 20.94 -10.93
N GLN A 28 2.46 19.63 -10.70
CA GLN A 28 1.37 18.98 -9.98
C GLN A 28 1.25 19.60 -8.58
N VAL A 29 0.02 19.96 -8.21
CA VAL A 29 -0.30 20.55 -6.89
C VAL A 29 -1.30 19.72 -6.11
N VAL A 30 -2.21 19.02 -6.77
CA VAL A 30 -3.22 18.17 -6.11
C VAL A 30 -3.52 16.97 -7.00
N ILE A 31 -3.62 15.77 -6.42
CA ILE A 31 -4.30 14.63 -7.03
C ILE A 31 -5.66 14.48 -6.33
N LEU A 32 -6.72 14.41 -7.11
CA LEU A 32 -8.08 14.15 -6.63
C LEU A 32 -8.31 12.64 -6.75
N ALA A 33 -7.91 11.91 -5.71
CA ALA A 33 -8.19 10.49 -5.64
C ALA A 33 -9.71 10.24 -5.68
N ARG A 34 -10.10 9.06 -6.17
CA ARG A 34 -11.52 8.71 -6.25
C ARG A 34 -12.05 8.48 -4.83
N PRO A 35 -13.06 9.23 -4.38
CA PRO A 35 -13.76 8.93 -3.15
C PRO A 35 -14.57 7.65 -3.34
N HIS A 36 -14.78 6.94 -2.25
CA HIS A 36 -15.79 5.89 -2.16
C HIS A 36 -16.81 6.27 -1.09
N ALA A 37 -17.92 5.55 -1.06
CA ALA A 37 -18.96 5.71 -0.08
C ALA A 37 -19.20 4.39 0.63
N VAL A 38 -19.38 4.45 1.95
CA VAL A 38 -19.72 3.30 2.79
C VAL A 38 -21.08 3.56 3.43
N ASP A 39 -21.97 2.58 3.33
CA ASP A 39 -23.30 2.66 3.92
C ASP A 39 -23.31 2.14 5.37
N ALA A 40 -24.46 2.26 6.06
CA ALA A 40 -24.59 1.87 7.47
C ALA A 40 -24.41 0.37 7.74
N GLU A 41 -24.44 -0.47 6.70
CA GLU A 41 -24.20 -1.91 6.77
C GLU A 41 -22.78 -2.29 6.31
N GLY A 42 -21.95 -1.31 5.95
CA GLY A 42 -20.57 -1.50 5.49
C GLY A 42 -20.44 -1.78 3.99
N THR A 43 -21.48 -1.53 3.20
CA THR A 43 -21.42 -1.70 1.74
C THR A 43 -20.65 -0.55 1.11
N GLU A 44 -19.56 -0.87 0.40
CA GLU A 44 -18.73 0.10 -0.31
C GLU A 44 -19.20 0.34 -1.75
N ARG A 45 -19.05 1.59 -2.24
CA ARG A 45 -19.34 1.96 -3.62
C ARG A 45 -18.52 3.17 -4.08
N ASP A 46 -18.00 3.11 -5.30
CA ASP A 46 -17.29 4.24 -5.93
C ASP A 46 -18.17 5.51 -6.01
N VAL A 47 -17.56 6.66 -5.72
CA VAL A 47 -18.16 7.98 -5.94
C VAL A 47 -17.53 8.63 -7.17
N ASP A 48 -18.37 8.94 -8.15
CA ASP A 48 -17.94 9.58 -9.38
C ASP A 48 -17.61 11.06 -9.13
N ILE A 49 -16.44 11.51 -9.60
CA ILE A 49 -16.08 12.93 -9.64
C ILE A 49 -16.18 13.43 -11.07
N SER A 50 -16.96 14.48 -11.30
CA SER A 50 -17.03 15.19 -12.58
C SER A 50 -16.78 16.68 -12.41
N PHE A 51 -16.29 17.30 -13.49
CA PHE A 51 -15.98 18.73 -13.54
C PHE A 51 -16.69 19.32 -14.74
N SER A 52 -17.65 20.21 -14.50
CA SER A 52 -18.40 20.86 -15.57
C SER A 52 -18.86 22.24 -15.13
N GLY A 53 -18.77 23.23 -16.01
CA GLY A 53 -19.31 24.57 -15.74
C GLY A 53 -18.69 25.31 -14.55
N GLY A 54 -17.47 24.95 -14.12
CA GLY A 54 -16.86 25.51 -12.91
C GLY A 54 -17.39 24.89 -11.61
N GLU A 55 -18.05 23.73 -11.68
CA GLU A 55 -18.42 22.93 -10.52
C GLU A 55 -17.72 21.56 -10.51
N VAL A 56 -17.34 21.13 -9.31
CA VAL A 56 -16.96 19.74 -9.02
C VAL A 56 -18.21 19.06 -8.50
N THR A 57 -18.63 17.98 -9.15
CA THR A 57 -19.78 17.20 -8.74
C THR A 57 -19.35 15.81 -8.33
N LEU A 58 -19.64 15.46 -7.08
CA LEU A 58 -19.59 14.10 -6.57
C LEU A 58 -20.95 13.45 -6.83
N SER A 59 -20.98 12.28 -7.46
CA SER A 59 -22.22 11.53 -7.74
C SER A 59 -22.11 10.10 -7.22
N LEU A 60 -23.21 9.61 -6.63
CA LEU A 60 -23.30 8.27 -6.07
C LEU A 60 -24.66 7.66 -6.40
N ASP A 61 -24.68 6.47 -7.01
CA ASP A 61 -25.90 5.67 -7.07
C ASP A 61 -26.21 5.11 -5.68
N THR A 62 -27.30 5.56 -5.07
CA THR A 62 -27.73 5.15 -3.73
C THR A 62 -28.65 3.93 -3.74
N SER A 63 -28.90 3.33 -4.90
CA SER A 63 -29.78 2.18 -5.03
C SER A 63 -29.28 0.98 -4.21
N GLY A 64 -30.06 0.59 -3.21
CA GLY A 64 -29.77 -0.53 -2.33
C GLY A 64 -28.84 -0.22 -1.15
N LEU A 65 -28.40 1.04 -0.98
CA LEU A 65 -27.58 1.45 0.16
C LEU A 65 -28.44 1.84 1.37
N VAL A 66 -27.91 1.59 2.58
CA VAL A 66 -28.55 1.88 3.85
C VAL A 66 -27.97 3.15 4.48
N PHE A 67 -28.81 4.12 4.82
CA PHE A 67 -28.37 5.38 5.43
C PHE A 67 -28.04 5.23 6.94
N PRO A 68 -27.08 6.01 7.49
CA PRO A 68 -26.26 7.03 6.83
C PRO A 68 -25.23 6.46 5.84
N ILE A 69 -24.88 7.26 4.84
CA ILE A 69 -23.80 6.95 3.89
C ILE A 69 -22.68 7.94 4.16
N ASP A 70 -21.50 7.43 4.49
CA ASP A 70 -20.28 8.19 4.67
C ASP A 70 -19.50 8.19 3.36
N VAL A 71 -19.13 9.38 2.87
CA VAL A 71 -18.27 9.51 1.70
C VAL A 71 -16.84 9.70 2.20
N ASP A 72 -16.01 8.69 1.99
CA ASP A 72 -14.60 8.70 2.36
C ASP A 72 -13.74 9.07 1.14
N PRO A 73 -13.00 10.18 1.19
CA PRO A 73 -12.10 10.52 0.12
C PRO A 73 -10.82 9.69 0.21
N THR A 74 -10.56 8.90 -0.83
CA THR A 74 -9.25 8.35 -1.25
C THR A 74 -9.02 6.88 -0.87
N GLU A 75 -9.42 5.97 -1.75
CA GLU A 75 -8.77 4.66 -1.82
C GLU A 75 -7.59 4.74 -2.79
N LEU A 76 -6.40 4.34 -2.34
CA LEU A 76 -5.21 4.19 -3.18
C LEU A 76 -4.85 2.72 -3.26
N VAL A 77 -5.00 2.12 -4.43
CA VAL A 77 -4.50 0.77 -4.73
C VAL A 77 -3.14 0.89 -5.40
N VAL A 78 -2.08 0.46 -4.71
CA VAL A 78 -0.70 0.47 -5.23
C VAL A 78 -0.32 -0.94 -5.67
N GLN A 79 -0.32 -1.19 -6.98
CA GLN A 79 0.07 -2.47 -7.57
C GLN A 79 0.73 -2.29 -8.94
N PRO A 80 1.79 -3.08 -9.26
CA PRO A 80 2.55 -3.97 -8.37
C PRO A 80 3.39 -3.17 -7.33
N PRO A 81 4.10 -3.83 -6.39
CA PRO A 81 5.17 -3.16 -5.66
C PRO A 81 6.16 -2.47 -6.62
N ALA A 82 6.77 -1.37 -6.17
CA ALA A 82 7.80 -0.65 -6.90
C ALA A 82 9.14 -1.39 -6.92
N LYS A 83 9.40 -2.20 -5.90
CA LYS A 83 10.54 -3.12 -5.81
C LYS A 83 10.15 -4.34 -5.00
N ASP A 84 10.67 -5.51 -5.35
CA ASP A 84 10.57 -6.72 -4.54
C ASP A 84 11.77 -7.65 -4.72
N THR A 85 12.06 -8.43 -3.69
CA THR A 85 13.05 -9.53 -3.72
C THR A 85 12.89 -10.37 -2.46
N ASP A 86 13.40 -11.59 -2.46
CA ASP A 86 13.54 -12.41 -1.25
C ASP A 86 15.01 -12.54 -0.81
N LEU A 87 15.23 -12.31 0.48
CA LEU A 87 16.53 -12.46 1.12
C LEU A 87 16.67 -13.90 1.60
N GLN A 88 17.69 -14.63 1.13
CA GLN A 88 17.87 -16.05 1.46
C GLN A 88 19.14 -16.31 2.27
N GLU A 89 18.99 -16.90 3.45
CA GLU A 89 20.11 -17.24 4.33
C GLU A 89 21.04 -18.32 3.71
N ILE A 90 20.49 -19.26 2.94
CA ILE A 90 21.25 -20.35 2.31
C ILE A 90 22.11 -19.87 1.13
N ALA A 91 21.73 -18.75 0.52
CA ALA A 91 22.43 -18.11 -0.58
C ALA A 91 22.67 -16.64 -0.23
N PRO A 92 23.51 -16.35 0.78
CA PRO A 92 23.45 -15.07 1.48
C PRO A 92 23.97 -13.86 0.69
N ASP A 93 24.68 -14.12 -0.40
CA ASP A 93 25.14 -13.12 -1.38
C ASP A 93 24.39 -13.22 -2.72
N GLY A 94 23.36 -14.08 -2.79
CA GLY A 94 22.45 -14.18 -3.93
C GLY A 94 21.39 -13.08 -3.89
N ASN A 95 21.09 -12.52 -5.07
CA ASN A 95 19.97 -11.62 -5.29
C ASN A 95 18.86 -12.35 -6.06
N HIS A 96 17.61 -12.01 -5.76
CA HIS A 96 16.43 -12.66 -6.35
C HIS A 96 15.41 -11.65 -6.90
N GLY A 97 15.76 -10.36 -7.03
CA GLY A 97 14.83 -9.31 -7.50
C GLY A 97 14.44 -9.39 -8.97
N TYR A 98 14.77 -10.50 -9.65
CA TYR A 98 14.34 -10.82 -11.01
C TYR A 98 13.35 -12.00 -11.05
N LEU A 99 13.06 -12.61 -9.90
CA LEU A 99 12.06 -13.66 -9.80
C LEU A 99 10.66 -13.06 -9.86
N ILE A 100 9.68 -13.91 -10.25
CA ILE A 100 8.26 -13.53 -10.32
C ILE A 100 7.48 -14.01 -9.09
N GLU A 101 8.18 -14.59 -8.12
CA GLU A 101 7.65 -15.24 -6.93
C GLU A 101 8.51 -14.87 -5.73
N LEU A 102 7.87 -14.78 -4.56
CA LEU A 102 8.52 -14.46 -3.30
C LEU A 102 8.53 -15.70 -2.41
N TRP A 103 9.73 -16.07 -1.95
CA TRP A 103 9.90 -17.22 -1.07
C TRP A 103 9.96 -16.81 0.40
N LEU A 104 9.24 -17.54 1.24
CA LEU A 104 9.24 -17.35 2.68
C LEU A 104 9.55 -18.65 3.41
N ASN A 105 10.48 -18.59 4.35
CA ASN A 105 10.89 -19.73 5.15
C ASN A 105 11.44 -19.24 6.50
N ASN A 106 11.15 -19.98 7.57
CA ASN A 106 11.68 -19.72 8.91
C ASN A 106 12.51 -20.91 9.45
N GLY A 107 12.98 -21.79 8.57
CA GLY A 107 13.87 -22.88 8.91
C GLY A 107 15.22 -22.36 9.41
N ALA A 108 15.77 -23.02 10.44
CA ALA A 108 17.08 -22.65 10.99
C ALA A 108 18.18 -22.80 9.91
N ASN A 109 18.95 -21.74 9.68
CA ASN A 109 19.99 -21.64 8.64
C ASN A 109 19.45 -21.75 7.20
N ALA A 110 18.15 -21.53 7.01
CA ALA A 110 17.47 -21.59 5.72
C ALA A 110 16.36 -20.54 5.65
N ALA A 111 16.45 -19.46 6.43
CA ALA A 111 15.43 -18.44 6.45
C ALA A 111 15.34 -17.73 5.08
N GLN A 112 14.11 -17.44 4.65
CA GLN A 112 13.82 -16.66 3.46
C GLN A 112 12.82 -15.57 3.84
N ARG A 113 13.15 -14.32 3.49
CA ARG A 113 12.38 -13.13 3.88
C ARG A 113 12.11 -12.28 2.65
N PRO A 114 10.86 -12.26 2.15
CA PRO A 114 10.43 -11.28 1.17
C PRO A 114 10.57 -9.86 1.71
N ILE A 115 11.05 -8.94 0.88
CA ILE A 115 11.03 -7.51 1.13
C ILE A 115 10.36 -6.83 -0.07
N LEU A 116 9.50 -5.86 0.21
CA LEU A 116 8.71 -5.15 -0.79
C LEU A 116 8.72 -3.65 -0.49
N GLU A 117 8.70 -2.85 -1.55
CA GLU A 117 8.53 -1.40 -1.49
C GLU A 117 7.34 -0.99 -2.35
N PHE A 118 6.52 -0.07 -1.85
CA PHE A 118 5.35 0.45 -2.54
C PHE A 118 5.50 1.97 -2.71
N ASP A 119 5.18 2.47 -3.90
CA ASP A 119 5.13 3.91 -4.15
C ASP A 119 3.78 4.46 -3.67
N ILE A 120 3.83 5.21 -2.57
CA ILE A 120 2.66 5.88 -1.97
C ILE A 120 2.63 7.39 -2.25
N SER A 121 3.41 7.87 -3.23
CA SER A 121 3.51 9.30 -3.56
C SER A 121 2.22 9.93 -4.09
N GLU A 122 1.23 9.11 -4.46
CA GLU A 122 -0.11 9.57 -4.82
C GLU A 122 -0.98 9.97 -3.62
N LEU A 123 -0.59 9.60 -2.39
CA LEU A 123 -1.28 10.06 -1.19
C LEU A 123 -1.15 11.58 -1.05
N PRO A 124 -2.26 12.32 -0.88
CA PRO A 124 -2.22 13.77 -0.77
C PRO A 124 -1.51 14.18 0.52
N GLY A 125 -0.86 15.35 0.54
CA GLY A 125 -0.25 15.92 1.74
C GLY A 125 -1.28 16.22 2.85
N GLY A 126 -0.93 15.97 4.11
CA GLY A 126 -1.82 16.13 5.27
C GLY A 126 -2.92 15.05 5.41
N ALA A 127 -2.82 13.95 4.68
CA ALA A 127 -3.74 12.81 4.79
C ALA A 127 -3.60 12.11 6.16
N THR A 128 -4.71 11.62 6.68
CA THR A 128 -4.74 10.61 7.74
C THR A 128 -5.17 9.31 7.12
N ILE A 129 -4.31 8.28 7.18
CA ILE A 129 -4.65 6.96 6.67
C ILE A 129 -5.57 6.31 7.69
N ILE A 130 -6.77 5.92 7.29
CA ILE A 130 -7.76 5.31 8.18
C ILE A 130 -7.74 3.78 8.12
N SER A 131 -7.30 3.21 7.00
CA SER A 131 -7.13 1.78 6.77
C SER A 131 -5.95 1.57 5.82
N ALA A 132 -5.25 0.45 5.97
CA ALA A 132 -4.28 0.00 4.99
C ALA A 132 -4.15 -1.52 5.04
N SER A 133 -4.29 -2.14 3.87
CA SER A 133 -4.23 -3.59 3.70
C SER A 133 -3.13 -3.94 2.71
N LEU A 134 -2.23 -4.84 3.11
CA LEU A 134 -1.32 -5.51 2.18
C LEU A 134 -1.98 -6.82 1.77
N GLU A 135 -2.05 -7.08 0.47
CA GLU A 135 -2.60 -8.31 -0.08
C GLU A 135 -1.57 -9.03 -0.95
N LEU A 136 -1.32 -10.30 -0.64
CA LEU A 136 -0.42 -11.17 -1.41
C LEU A 136 -1.13 -12.49 -1.70
N TYR A 137 -0.85 -13.07 -2.87
CA TYR A 137 -1.49 -14.31 -3.30
C TYR A 137 -0.62 -15.53 -2.94
N TYR A 138 -1.12 -16.37 -2.04
CA TYR A 138 -0.51 -17.65 -1.69
C TYR A 138 -0.92 -18.72 -2.70
N TYR A 139 0.02 -19.15 -3.55
CA TYR A 139 -0.27 -20.06 -4.67
C TYR A 139 0.40 -21.44 -4.56
N SER A 140 1.41 -21.60 -3.72
CA SER A 140 2.08 -22.90 -3.53
C SER A 140 2.89 -22.96 -2.23
N TYR A 141 3.22 -24.18 -1.83
CA TYR A 141 4.24 -24.46 -0.82
C TYR A 141 5.08 -25.67 -1.24
N THR A 142 6.22 -25.85 -0.57
CA THR A 142 7.04 -27.05 -0.74
C THR A 142 7.42 -27.62 0.62
N LEU A 143 7.59 -28.95 0.69
CA LEU A 143 8.00 -29.72 1.88
C LEU A 143 6.98 -29.78 3.02
N PHE A 144 6.50 -28.64 3.53
CA PHE A 144 5.61 -28.54 4.68
C PHE A 144 4.40 -27.67 4.36
N ASP A 145 3.22 -28.18 4.72
CA ASP A 145 1.98 -27.44 4.63
C ASP A 145 1.98 -26.30 5.67
N PRO A 146 1.86 -25.02 5.25
CA PRO A 146 1.89 -23.90 6.16
C PRO A 146 0.52 -23.61 6.81
N ASP A 147 -0.54 -24.38 6.52
CA ASP A 147 -1.88 -24.16 7.09
C ASP A 147 -1.84 -23.89 8.61
N GLY A 148 -2.48 -22.81 9.03
CA GLY A 148 -2.54 -22.37 10.42
C GLY A 148 -1.29 -21.67 10.95
N LEU A 149 -0.21 -21.54 10.17
CA LEU A 149 0.96 -20.76 10.57
C LEU A 149 0.68 -19.26 10.47
N THR A 150 1.11 -18.51 11.49
CA THR A 150 1.06 -17.05 11.49
C THR A 150 2.26 -16.46 10.76
N ILE A 151 2.01 -15.48 9.90
CA ILE A 151 3.02 -14.74 9.14
C ILE A 151 2.88 -13.25 9.41
N TRP A 152 4.01 -12.59 9.58
CA TRP A 152 4.10 -11.17 9.95
C TRP A 152 4.67 -10.32 8.84
N ALA A 153 4.15 -9.11 8.71
CA ALA A 153 4.71 -8.04 7.91
C ALA A 153 5.26 -6.95 8.84
N TYR A 154 6.52 -6.56 8.61
CA TYR A 154 7.23 -5.57 9.42
C TYR A 154 7.83 -4.47 8.55
N LYS A 155 7.96 -3.26 9.10
CA LYS A 155 8.55 -2.13 8.38
C LYS A 155 10.07 -2.31 8.28
N LEU A 156 10.62 -2.26 7.06
CA LEU A 156 12.05 -2.09 6.84
C LEU A 156 12.48 -0.68 7.26
N THR A 157 13.61 -0.57 7.94
CA THR A 157 14.16 0.73 8.36
C THR A 157 15.12 1.33 7.33
N ARG A 158 15.57 0.53 6.36
CA ARG A 158 16.37 0.98 5.22
C ARG A 158 15.47 1.25 4.03
N THR A 159 15.44 2.50 3.58
CA THR A 159 14.65 2.93 2.41
C THR A 159 15.50 3.05 1.13
N ASP A 160 16.83 2.94 1.24
CA ASP A 160 17.77 3.11 0.13
C ASP A 160 18.33 1.80 -0.44
N TRP A 161 17.65 0.68 -0.16
CA TRP A 161 17.97 -0.62 -0.74
C TRP A 161 17.70 -0.63 -2.25
N VAL A 162 18.46 -1.46 -2.96
CA VAL A 162 18.41 -1.56 -4.42
C VAL A 162 17.98 -2.97 -4.79
N GLU A 163 16.85 -3.09 -5.49
CA GLU A 163 16.19 -4.35 -5.83
C GLU A 163 17.12 -5.43 -6.36
N LEU A 164 17.88 -5.10 -7.41
CA LEU A 164 18.79 -6.02 -8.09
C LEU A 164 20.15 -6.16 -7.39
N GLN A 165 20.30 -5.67 -6.16
CA GLN A 165 21.54 -5.74 -5.39
C GLN A 165 21.33 -6.20 -3.94
N ALA A 166 20.10 -6.20 -3.44
CA ALA A 166 19.79 -6.65 -2.09
C ALA A 166 19.95 -8.18 -1.96
N THR A 167 20.67 -8.60 -0.94
CA THR A 167 20.96 -10.00 -0.58
C THR A 167 20.74 -10.17 0.92
N TRP A 168 20.86 -11.39 1.45
CA TRP A 168 20.81 -11.61 2.90
C TRP A 168 21.84 -10.79 3.67
N ASN A 169 23.04 -10.59 3.11
CA ASN A 169 24.13 -9.85 3.76
C ASN A 169 24.10 -8.34 3.51
N SER A 170 23.58 -7.87 2.37
CA SER A 170 23.68 -6.47 1.95
C SER A 170 22.39 -5.90 1.39
N TYR A 171 22.07 -4.64 1.67
CA TYR A 171 20.90 -3.97 1.10
C TYR A 171 21.19 -3.28 -0.24
N LYS A 172 22.48 -3.03 -0.51
CA LYS A 172 23.01 -2.59 -1.81
C LYS A 172 24.51 -2.85 -1.87
N THR A 173 25.10 -2.69 -3.04
CA THR A 173 26.54 -2.89 -3.25
C THR A 173 27.36 -2.04 -2.29
N GLY A 174 28.22 -2.70 -1.51
CA GLY A 174 29.12 -2.03 -0.56
C GLY A 174 28.43 -1.54 0.73
N SER A 175 27.19 -1.93 1.01
CA SER A 175 26.51 -1.58 2.26
C SER A 175 25.74 -2.78 2.83
N ALA A 176 26.21 -3.25 3.98
CA ALA A 176 25.63 -4.38 4.70
C ALA A 176 24.42 -3.95 5.55
N TRP A 177 23.47 -4.87 5.75
CA TRP A 177 22.49 -4.72 6.82
C TRP A 177 23.18 -4.64 8.19
N THR A 178 22.55 -4.04 9.19
CA THR A 178 23.08 -4.09 10.56
C THR A 178 23.09 -5.52 11.10
N ALA A 179 22.03 -6.28 10.81
CA ALA A 179 21.99 -7.73 10.99
C ALA A 179 21.56 -8.39 9.66
N ALA A 180 22.17 -9.52 9.32
CA ALA A 180 21.84 -10.22 8.08
C ALA A 180 20.35 -10.61 8.06
N GLY A 181 19.73 -10.55 6.88
CA GLY A 181 18.31 -10.82 6.67
C GLY A 181 17.39 -9.61 6.79
N GLY A 182 17.91 -8.39 6.61
CA GLY A 182 17.12 -7.16 6.56
C GLY A 182 17.03 -6.43 7.90
N ASP A 183 17.15 -5.10 7.86
CA ASP A 183 16.93 -4.24 9.02
C ASP A 183 15.44 -3.85 9.10
N TYR A 184 14.74 -4.25 10.17
CA TYR A 184 13.32 -3.99 10.38
C TYR A 184 12.98 -3.74 11.85
N VAL A 185 11.79 -3.19 12.09
CA VAL A 185 11.21 -2.95 13.42
C VAL A 185 9.94 -3.76 13.60
N THR A 186 9.70 -4.22 14.84
CA THR A 186 8.57 -5.11 15.15
C THR A 186 7.50 -4.46 16.04
N SER A 187 7.81 -3.33 16.68
CA SER A 187 6.96 -2.70 17.70
C SER A 187 6.58 -1.25 17.41
N ASP A 188 7.39 -0.52 16.64
CA ASP A 188 7.16 0.90 16.36
C ASP A 188 7.70 1.27 14.95
N PRO A 189 6.83 1.37 13.93
CA PRO A 189 5.41 1.05 13.96
C PRO A 189 5.16 -0.45 14.21
N ALA A 190 3.98 -0.78 14.75
CA ALA A 190 3.56 -2.16 14.93
C ALA A 190 3.43 -2.88 13.57
N GLY A 191 3.82 -4.16 13.53
CA GLY A 191 3.63 -5.02 12.36
C GLY A 191 2.19 -5.48 12.15
N GLY A 192 1.91 -5.98 10.95
CA GLY A 192 0.67 -6.68 10.62
C GLY A 192 0.87 -8.19 10.66
N SER A 193 -0.19 -8.96 10.89
CA SER A 193 -0.14 -10.43 10.74
C SER A 193 -1.37 -10.99 10.07
N THR A 194 -1.20 -12.17 9.50
CA THR A 194 -2.30 -13.03 9.03
C THR A 194 -1.91 -14.49 9.22
N THR A 195 -2.82 -15.40 8.91
CA THR A 195 -2.61 -16.84 9.02
C THR A 195 -2.74 -17.49 7.65
N PHE A 196 -1.86 -18.43 7.33
CA PHE A 196 -1.96 -19.20 6.10
C PHE A 196 -3.29 -19.95 6.05
N PRO A 197 -4.06 -19.81 4.95
CA PRO A 197 -5.26 -20.60 4.71
C PRO A 197 -4.90 -22.02 4.25
N ALA A 198 -5.82 -22.97 4.47
CA ALA A 198 -5.69 -24.34 3.98
C ALA A 198 -5.72 -24.43 2.45
N ASP A 199 -6.50 -23.56 1.81
CA ASP A 199 -6.60 -23.45 0.35
C ASP A 199 -5.79 -22.25 -0.17
N TYR A 200 -5.25 -22.36 -1.38
CA TYR A 200 -4.58 -21.23 -2.05
C TYR A 200 -5.53 -20.04 -2.25
N GLY A 201 -5.00 -18.84 -2.06
CA GLY A 201 -5.81 -17.63 -2.14
C GLY A 201 -5.10 -16.36 -1.70
N TRP A 202 -5.87 -15.27 -1.74
CA TRP A 202 -5.44 -13.98 -1.23
C TRP A 202 -5.30 -14.01 0.28
N MET A 203 -4.17 -13.51 0.77
CA MET A 203 -3.87 -13.28 2.17
C MET A 203 -3.79 -11.78 2.41
N THR A 204 -4.40 -11.31 3.50
CA THR A 204 -4.49 -9.89 3.82
C THR A 204 -3.87 -9.61 5.18
N TRP A 205 -3.00 -8.61 5.24
CA TRP A 205 -2.41 -8.07 6.46
C TRP A 205 -2.94 -6.65 6.70
N ASN A 206 -3.38 -6.37 7.92
CA ASN A 206 -3.58 -4.98 8.35
C ASN A 206 -2.20 -4.34 8.60
N VAL A 207 -1.85 -3.36 7.78
CA VAL A 207 -0.55 -2.67 7.82
C VAL A 207 -0.71 -1.17 8.08
N LEU A 208 -1.83 -0.76 8.70
CA LEU A 208 -2.18 0.64 8.96
C LEU A 208 -1.03 1.42 9.65
N ALA A 209 -0.46 0.85 10.71
CA ALA A 209 0.63 1.50 11.44
C ALA A 209 1.88 1.69 10.56
N ILE A 210 2.22 0.71 9.71
CA ILE A 210 3.35 0.78 8.78
C ILE A 210 3.10 1.84 7.72
N ALA A 211 1.89 1.85 7.13
CA ALA A 211 1.52 2.77 6.07
C ALA A 211 1.51 4.22 6.56
N GLN A 212 0.93 4.48 7.74
CA GLN A 212 0.91 5.81 8.35
C GLN A 212 2.33 6.31 8.65
N ASP A 213 3.17 5.48 9.27
CA ASP A 213 4.55 5.84 9.60
C ASP A 213 5.43 6.03 8.34
N ALA A 214 5.19 5.27 7.26
CA ALA A 214 5.83 5.49 5.97
C ALA A 214 5.39 6.83 5.34
N TYR A 215 4.09 7.14 5.39
CA TYR A 215 3.53 8.38 4.87
C TYR A 215 4.08 9.61 5.61
N ASP A 216 4.08 9.58 6.95
CA ASP A 216 4.61 10.67 7.78
C ASP A 216 6.11 10.90 7.53
N GLY A 217 6.86 9.83 7.32
CA GLY A 217 8.29 9.91 6.98
C GLY A 217 8.59 10.41 5.56
N SER A 218 7.64 10.23 4.62
CA SER A 218 7.76 10.67 3.23
C SER A 218 7.42 12.16 3.03
N ASN A 219 6.60 12.72 3.92
CA ASN A 219 6.19 14.12 3.93
C ASN A 219 6.68 14.81 5.22
N PRO A 220 7.97 15.19 5.32
CA PRO A 220 8.41 16.02 6.42
C PRO A 220 7.58 17.31 6.40
N ALA A 221 6.91 17.60 7.52
CA ALA A 221 6.02 18.75 7.69
C ALA A 221 6.56 20.02 7.01
N GLU A 222 5.73 20.65 6.17
CA GLU A 222 6.00 21.98 5.59
C GLU A 222 6.26 23.06 6.66
#